data_AF-A0A382CU00-F1
#
_entry.id   AF-A0A382CU00-F1
#
_cell.length_a   1.000
_cell.length_b   1.000
_cell.length_c   1.000
_cell.angle_alpha   90.00
_cell.angle_beta   90.00
_cell.angle_gamma   90.00
#
_symmetry.space_group_name_H-M   'P 1'
#
loop_
_entity.id
_entity.type
_entity.pdbx_description
1 polymer ?
#
loop_
_entity_poly.entity_id
_entity_poly.type
_entity_poly.pdbx_seq_one_letter_code
_entity_poly.pdbx_strand_id
1 'polypeptide(L)'
;MNRNISAFSIALKIPLIIYLRQEINNLQTKKLIFLLEILSITTIIILQSRGALLSIILMYLFLLVKTSWRRKIIIPLIFTIVGSYVYIKNFASLYNQKVINPLALVGDQSFTQRLNYYDTALQLFQEKPFFGHGIGTWKIKSLELLDFGESSLIAPYYVHNDFLQFLVELGLIGLLLYISIFFFLFFLIHKKFQKRETIIPIIQVSLLIFLLDSNINFPIHRSQELIPFLLICSVILSRQPKESYRASKYLFILLIPLLLFCGYLSIKENESLIIQDKFISDYYSQSFEIDLQELDDVNYKLPNLSANTVPIATYIARYYLDNYELDKAAGLLDYSITANPFDIFTKELLLSLNLQKLKYFKAYEVSEELFIKDNDNEVYADIYFFISTKVNSANDLLTLDIIQKSDNINIHKLFYKNLKQAENVDKTKLAELILLSISKFPNEIYFKNVFTELVK
;
A
#
# COMPACT_ATOMS: atom_id res chain seq x y z
N MET A 1 -2.73 -11.16 -8.84
CA MET A 1 -2.04 -11.73 -7.66
C MET A 1 -0.59 -11.24 -7.66
N ASN A 2 -0.06 -10.78 -6.53
CA ASN A 2 1.30 -10.23 -6.46
C ASN A 2 2.34 -11.36 -6.62
N ARG A 3 3.18 -11.26 -7.66
CA ARG A 3 4.20 -12.27 -8.02
C ARG A 3 5.18 -12.58 -6.88
N ASN A 4 5.54 -11.58 -6.08
CA ASN A 4 6.50 -11.75 -4.98
C ASN A 4 5.89 -12.60 -3.87
N ILE A 5 4.65 -12.31 -3.49
CA ILE A 5 3.91 -13.03 -2.45
C ILE A 5 3.69 -14.49 -2.87
N SER A 6 3.32 -14.74 -4.14
CA SER A 6 3.20 -16.11 -4.63
C SER A 6 4.54 -16.87 -4.56
N ALA A 7 5.65 -16.20 -4.90
CA ALA A 7 6.98 -16.82 -4.88
C ALA A 7 7.47 -17.13 -3.45
N PHE A 8 7.27 -16.23 -2.49
CA PHE A 8 7.64 -16.45 -1.09
C PHE A 8 6.75 -17.51 -0.42
N SER A 9 5.44 -17.52 -0.71
CA SER A 9 4.53 -18.60 -0.34
C SER A 9 5.04 -19.99 -0.78
N ILE A 10 5.58 -20.12 -2.00
CA ILE A 10 6.20 -21.36 -2.47
C ILE A 10 7.53 -21.61 -1.75
N ALA A 11 8.40 -20.60 -1.65
CA ALA A 11 9.72 -20.72 -1.02
C ALA A 11 9.62 -21.23 0.43
N LEU A 12 8.66 -20.73 1.21
CA LEU A 12 8.42 -21.12 2.60
C LEU A 12 8.12 -22.63 2.76
N LYS A 13 7.57 -23.27 1.71
CA LYS A 13 7.17 -24.68 1.70
C LYS A 13 8.28 -25.61 1.21
N ILE A 14 9.28 -25.11 0.47
CA ILE A 14 10.40 -25.93 -0.06
C ILE A 14 11.19 -26.67 1.04
N PRO A 15 11.53 -26.06 2.19
CA PRO A 15 12.21 -26.78 3.27
C PRO A 15 11.43 -28.02 3.74
N LEU A 16 10.10 -27.92 3.81
CA LEU A 16 9.23 -29.04 4.19
C LEU A 16 9.22 -30.15 3.13
N ILE A 17 9.22 -29.79 1.85
CA ILE A 17 9.36 -30.75 0.73
C ILE A 17 10.70 -31.49 0.82
N ILE A 18 11.78 -30.76 1.12
CA ILE A 18 13.11 -31.34 1.30
C ILE A 18 13.09 -32.36 2.45
N TYR A 19 12.48 -32.00 3.59
CA TYR A 19 12.33 -32.89 4.74
C TYR A 19 11.51 -34.15 4.41
N LEU A 20 10.32 -33.99 3.84
CA LEU A 20 9.45 -35.11 3.45
C LEU A 20 10.15 -36.10 2.52
N ARG A 21 10.96 -35.61 1.56
CA ARG A 21 11.74 -36.47 0.67
C ARG A 21 12.72 -37.38 1.43
N GLN A 22 13.22 -36.96 2.59
CA GLN A 22 14.17 -37.76 3.37
C GLN A 22 13.49 -38.80 4.25
N GLU A 23 12.32 -38.48 4.80
CA GLU A 23 11.56 -39.36 5.70
C GLU A 23 10.86 -40.50 4.95
N ILE A 24 10.51 -40.29 3.68
CA ILE A 24 9.85 -41.32 2.88
C ILE A 24 10.83 -42.45 2.53
N ASN A 25 10.34 -43.70 2.48
CA ASN A 25 11.18 -44.84 2.06
C ASN A 25 10.98 -45.21 0.58
N ASN A 26 9.76 -45.04 0.04
CA ASN A 26 9.41 -45.40 -1.33
C ASN A 26 10.16 -44.54 -2.37
N LEU A 27 10.89 -45.18 -3.28
CA LEU A 27 11.69 -44.52 -4.31
C LEU A 27 10.85 -43.75 -5.34
N GLN A 28 9.69 -44.28 -5.75
CA GLN A 28 8.80 -43.60 -6.71
C GLN A 28 8.26 -42.30 -6.10
N THR A 29 7.81 -42.36 -4.85
CA THR A 29 7.34 -41.18 -4.11
C THR A 29 8.47 -40.15 -3.92
N LYS A 30 9.71 -40.59 -3.64
CA LYS A 30 10.88 -39.69 -3.60
C LYS A 30 11.12 -38.96 -4.91
N LYS A 31 11.03 -39.66 -6.04
CA LYS A 31 11.19 -39.06 -7.38
C LYS A 31 10.09 -38.04 -7.64
N LEU A 32 8.85 -38.34 -7.26
CA LEU A 32 7.72 -37.41 -7.39
C LEU A 32 7.93 -36.14 -6.55
N ILE A 33 8.39 -36.28 -5.30
CA ILE A 33 8.67 -35.14 -4.42
C ILE A 33 9.85 -34.32 -4.92
N PHE A 34 10.89 -34.95 -5.47
CA PHE A 34 11.98 -34.23 -6.10
C PHE A 34 11.52 -33.46 -7.35
N LEU A 35 10.66 -34.07 -8.18
CA LEU A 35 10.04 -33.37 -9.31
C LEU A 35 9.24 -32.17 -8.83
N LEU A 36 8.46 -32.30 -7.75
CA LEU A 36 7.72 -31.20 -7.13
C LEU A 36 8.65 -30.08 -6.64
N GLU A 37 9.79 -30.40 -6.03
CA GLU A 37 10.82 -29.42 -5.65
C GLU A 37 11.32 -28.64 -6.88
N ILE A 38 11.69 -29.35 -7.95
CA ILE A 38 12.20 -28.73 -9.19
C ILE A 38 11.12 -27.87 -9.88
N LEU A 39 9.87 -28.33 -9.92
CA LEU A 39 8.75 -27.55 -10.44
C LEU A 39 8.53 -26.28 -9.60
N SER A 40 8.61 -26.39 -8.26
CA SER A 40 8.49 -25.24 -7.35
C SER A 40 9.57 -24.18 -7.60
N ILE A 41 10.84 -24.61 -7.74
CA ILE A 41 11.95 -23.70 -8.08
C ILE A 41 11.72 -23.06 -9.45
N THR A 42 11.28 -23.84 -10.43
CA THR A 42 10.98 -23.35 -11.79
C THR A 42 9.89 -22.28 -11.75
N THR A 43 8.82 -22.48 -10.96
CA THR A 43 7.77 -21.47 -10.76
C THR A 43 8.33 -20.19 -10.13
N ILE A 44 9.21 -20.27 -9.12
CA ILE A 44 9.84 -19.08 -8.52
C ILE A 44 10.68 -18.32 -9.55
N ILE A 45 11.45 -19.01 -10.39
CA ILE A 45 12.24 -18.40 -11.47
C ILE A 45 11.32 -17.68 -12.47
N ILE A 46 10.23 -18.32 -12.89
CA ILE A 46 9.24 -17.74 -13.82
C ILE A 46 8.53 -16.53 -13.20
N LEU A 47 8.26 -16.55 -11.89
CA LEU A 47 7.64 -15.43 -11.16
C LEU A 47 8.58 -14.22 -10.99
N GLN A 48 9.87 -14.34 -11.33
CA GLN A 48 10.86 -13.24 -11.29
C GLN A 48 11.03 -12.55 -9.92
N SER A 49 10.70 -13.23 -8.83
CA SER A 49 10.88 -12.66 -7.49
C SER A 49 12.35 -12.79 -7.06
N ARG A 50 13.13 -11.72 -7.25
CA ARG A 50 14.54 -11.66 -6.86
C ARG A 50 14.74 -11.96 -5.37
N GLY A 51 13.85 -11.44 -4.52
CA GLY A 51 13.86 -11.71 -3.08
C GLY A 51 13.63 -13.18 -2.74
N ALA A 52 12.67 -13.84 -3.40
CA ALA A 52 12.42 -15.27 -3.18
C ALA A 52 13.59 -16.13 -3.72
N LEU A 53 14.15 -15.79 -4.88
CA LEU A 53 15.33 -16.46 -5.45
C LEU A 53 16.54 -16.36 -4.52
N LEU A 54 16.83 -15.17 -3.99
CA LEU A 54 17.89 -14.98 -3.01
C LEU A 54 17.61 -15.81 -1.74
N SER A 55 16.37 -15.80 -1.26
CA SER A 55 15.98 -16.55 -0.06
C SER A 55 16.18 -18.07 -0.22
N ILE A 56 15.81 -18.65 -1.37
CA ILE A 56 16.03 -20.09 -1.61
C ILE A 56 17.51 -20.43 -1.83
N ILE A 57 18.30 -19.53 -2.42
CA ILE A 57 19.76 -19.71 -2.54
C ILE A 57 20.40 -19.73 -1.16
N LEU A 58 20.10 -18.73 -0.32
CA LEU A 58 20.58 -18.66 1.07
C LEU A 58 20.11 -19.87 1.88
N MET A 59 18.88 -20.33 1.67
CA MET A 59 18.34 -21.54 2.27
C MET A 59 19.18 -22.76 1.92
N TYR A 60 19.44 -23.01 0.64
CA TYR A 60 20.24 -24.15 0.21
C TYR A 60 21.69 -24.08 0.72
N LEU A 61 22.31 -22.90 0.71
CA LEU A 61 23.64 -22.69 1.27
C LEU A 61 23.67 -23.00 2.78
N PHE A 62 22.66 -22.54 3.52
CA PHE A 62 22.51 -22.85 4.94
C PHE A 62 22.38 -24.37 5.18
N LEU A 63 21.52 -25.04 4.41
CA LEU A 63 21.32 -26.48 4.53
C LEU A 63 22.57 -27.29 4.12
N LEU A 64 23.37 -26.83 3.16
CA LEU A 64 24.64 -27.49 2.80
C LEU A 64 25.62 -27.55 3.99
N VAL A 65 25.62 -26.51 4.83
CA VAL A 65 26.50 -26.41 6.02
C VAL A 65 25.92 -27.16 7.21
N LYS A 66 24.59 -27.11 7.40
CA LYS A 66 23.94 -27.54 8.65
C LYS A 66 23.36 -28.95 8.62
N THR A 67 23.16 -29.58 7.46
CA THR A 67 22.58 -30.93 7.39
C THR A 67 23.59 -32.00 6.96
N SER A 68 23.37 -33.23 7.41
CA SER A 68 24.12 -34.42 6.96
C SER A 68 23.80 -34.82 5.51
N TRP A 69 22.72 -34.28 4.94
CA TRP A 69 22.23 -34.59 3.60
C TRP A 69 22.79 -33.68 2.50
N ARG A 70 23.90 -32.98 2.75
CA ARG A 70 24.53 -32.01 1.83
C ARG A 70 24.56 -32.44 0.37
N ARG A 71 24.89 -33.69 0.06
CA ARG A 71 24.95 -34.20 -1.33
C ARG A 71 23.59 -34.15 -2.07
N LYS A 72 22.49 -34.33 -1.34
CA LYS A 72 21.12 -34.33 -1.91
C LYS A 72 20.61 -32.91 -2.21
N ILE A 73 21.29 -31.89 -1.69
CA ILE A 73 20.92 -30.47 -1.84
C ILE A 73 21.66 -29.81 -3.02
N ILE A 74 22.83 -30.34 -3.40
CA ILE A 74 23.70 -29.77 -4.45
C ILE A 74 22.95 -29.67 -5.79
N ILE A 75 22.20 -30.70 -6.19
CA ILE A 75 21.49 -30.70 -7.48
C ILE A 75 20.41 -29.60 -7.53
N PRO A 76 19.45 -29.51 -6.58
CA PRO A 76 18.51 -28.39 -6.54
C PRO A 76 19.18 -27.01 -6.50
N LEU A 77 20.29 -26.86 -5.75
CA LEU A 77 21.02 -25.59 -5.67
C LEU A 77 21.63 -25.20 -7.03
N ILE A 78 22.32 -26.12 -7.70
CA ILE A 78 22.87 -25.89 -9.04
C ILE A 78 21.75 -25.57 -10.02
N PHE A 79 20.64 -26.31 -9.97
CA PHE A 79 19.47 -26.04 -10.81
C PHE A 79 18.91 -24.64 -10.56
N THR A 80 18.83 -24.20 -9.31
CA THR A 80 18.39 -22.84 -8.95
C THR A 80 19.32 -21.77 -9.53
N ILE A 81 20.64 -21.92 -9.34
CA ILE A 81 21.64 -20.95 -9.82
C ILE A 81 21.68 -20.91 -11.35
N VAL A 82 21.83 -22.07 -11.99
CA VAL A 82 21.91 -22.19 -13.46
C VAL A 82 20.60 -21.77 -14.10
N GLY A 83 19.46 -22.22 -13.57
CA GLY A 83 18.14 -21.85 -14.06
C GLY A 83 17.90 -20.34 -13.97
N SER A 84 18.26 -19.72 -12.85
CA SER A 84 18.16 -18.25 -12.69
C SER A 84 19.08 -17.53 -13.68
N TYR A 85 20.32 -17.98 -13.84
CA TYR A 85 21.28 -17.39 -14.77
C TYR A 85 20.82 -17.49 -16.23
N VAL A 86 20.39 -18.68 -16.68
CA VAL A 86 19.88 -18.92 -18.03
C VAL A 86 18.64 -18.06 -18.29
N TYR A 87 17.73 -18.00 -17.31
CA TYR A 87 16.54 -17.16 -17.41
C TYR A 87 16.88 -15.68 -17.57
N ILE A 88 17.72 -15.15 -16.68
CA ILE A 88 18.16 -13.74 -16.74
C ILE A 88 18.81 -13.45 -18.10
N LYS A 89 19.71 -14.32 -18.57
CA LYS A 89 20.43 -14.12 -19.84
C LYS A 89 19.47 -14.10 -21.05
N ASN A 90 18.58 -15.08 -21.15
CA ASN A 90 17.68 -15.22 -22.31
C ASN A 90 16.53 -14.20 -22.30
N PHE A 91 16.06 -13.80 -21.11
CA PHE A 91 14.97 -12.83 -21.01
C PHE A 91 15.49 -11.39 -21.11
N ALA A 92 16.66 -11.09 -20.56
CA ALA A 92 17.31 -9.79 -20.73
C ALA A 92 17.72 -9.49 -22.19
N SER A 93 17.98 -10.52 -23.00
CA SER A 93 18.25 -10.36 -24.44
C SER A 93 16.99 -10.10 -25.27
N LEU A 94 15.80 -10.46 -24.77
CA LEU A 94 14.52 -10.26 -25.47
C LEU A 94 13.88 -8.90 -25.15
N TYR A 95 14.15 -8.33 -23.98
CA TYR A 95 13.69 -7.01 -23.55
C TYR A 95 14.88 -6.06 -23.39
N ASN A 96 15.12 -5.22 -24.40
CA ASN A 96 16.23 -4.26 -24.45
C ASN A 96 16.50 -3.54 -23.10
N GLN A 97 17.72 -3.76 -22.58
CA GLN A 97 18.54 -2.89 -21.72
C GLN A 97 18.03 -2.37 -20.35
N LYS A 98 17.08 -3.01 -19.65
CA LYS A 98 16.80 -2.68 -18.23
C LYS A 98 17.27 -3.70 -17.19
N VAL A 99 17.76 -4.87 -17.60
CA VAL A 99 17.97 -6.00 -16.67
C VAL A 99 19.43 -6.20 -16.21
N ILE A 100 20.42 -5.65 -16.93
CA ILE A 100 21.84 -6.03 -16.73
C ILE A 100 22.63 -5.02 -15.88
N ASN A 101 22.10 -3.82 -15.59
CA ASN A 101 22.82 -2.83 -14.79
C ASN A 101 22.37 -2.88 -13.32
N PRO A 102 23.25 -3.19 -12.34
CA PRO A 102 22.94 -3.04 -10.91
C PRO A 102 22.52 -1.60 -10.54
N LEU A 103 22.96 -0.60 -11.32
CA LEU A 103 22.54 0.80 -11.16
C LEU A 103 21.13 1.08 -11.73
N ALA A 104 20.53 0.16 -12.49
CA ALA A 104 19.13 0.27 -12.93
C ALA A 104 18.12 -0.04 -11.82
N LEU A 105 18.56 -0.39 -10.61
CA LEU A 105 17.71 -0.52 -9.42
C LEU A 105 16.95 0.78 -9.11
N VAL A 106 17.57 1.93 -9.40
CA VAL A 106 16.99 3.27 -9.18
C VAL A 106 15.87 3.59 -10.20
N GLY A 107 15.79 2.84 -11.30
CA GLY A 107 14.76 3.01 -12.35
C GLY A 107 13.60 2.02 -12.29
N ASP A 108 13.55 1.13 -11.29
CA ASP A 108 12.42 0.21 -11.09
C ASP A 108 11.34 0.92 -10.26
N GLN A 109 10.23 1.29 -10.91
CA GLN A 109 9.11 2.00 -10.27
C GLN A 109 8.65 1.30 -8.98
N SER A 110 8.69 -0.03 -8.94
CA SER A 110 8.26 -0.79 -7.75
C SER A 110 9.24 -0.68 -6.58
N PHE A 111 10.53 -0.44 -6.85
CA PHE A 111 11.55 -0.23 -5.83
C PHE A 111 11.50 1.20 -5.31
N THR A 112 11.44 2.19 -6.21
CA THR A 112 11.31 3.62 -5.84
C THR A 112 10.06 3.86 -5.00
N GLN A 113 8.93 3.24 -5.36
CA GLN A 113 7.70 3.33 -4.57
C GLN A 113 7.86 2.77 -3.15
N ARG A 114 8.62 1.68 -2.96
CA ARG A 114 8.89 1.15 -1.62
C ARG A 114 9.79 2.07 -0.79
N LEU A 115 10.76 2.71 -1.42
CA LEU A 115 11.60 3.71 -0.73
C LEU A 115 10.72 4.86 -0.22
N ASN A 116 9.82 5.38 -1.06
CA ASN A 116 8.86 6.41 -0.64
C ASN A 116 7.98 5.93 0.52
N TYR A 117 7.53 4.67 0.51
CA TYR A 117 6.77 4.09 1.64
C TYR A 117 7.61 4.00 2.92
N TYR A 118 8.88 3.64 2.80
CA TYR A 118 9.76 3.53 3.96
C TYR A 118 10.06 4.91 4.55
N ASP A 119 10.31 5.91 3.71
CA ASP A 119 10.52 7.29 4.15
C ASP A 119 9.25 7.84 4.83
N THR A 120 8.09 7.61 4.23
CA THR A 120 6.78 7.95 4.82
C THR A 120 6.57 7.25 6.16
N ALA A 121 6.87 5.95 6.25
CA ALA A 121 6.76 5.19 7.49
C ALA A 121 7.67 5.76 8.59
N LEU A 122 8.89 6.16 8.25
CA LEU A 122 9.81 6.76 9.21
C LEU A 122 9.35 8.15 9.67
N GLN A 123 8.77 8.96 8.79
CA GLN A 123 8.18 10.25 9.16
C GLN A 123 6.98 10.07 10.10
N LEU A 124 6.03 9.20 9.74
CA LEU A 124 4.87 8.91 10.59
C LEU A 124 5.27 8.32 11.95
N PHE A 125 6.32 7.48 11.98
CA PHE A 125 6.87 6.96 13.23
C PHE A 125 7.37 8.07 14.17
N GLN A 126 8.03 9.10 13.63
CA GLN A 126 8.56 10.20 14.44
C GLN A 126 7.46 10.98 15.17
N GLU A 127 6.23 11.02 14.64
CA GLU A 127 5.08 11.66 15.30
C GLU A 127 4.62 10.91 16.55
N LYS A 128 4.63 9.56 16.53
CA LYS A 128 4.12 8.71 17.64
C LYS A 128 5.02 7.49 17.89
N PRO A 129 6.23 7.67 18.43
CA PRO A 129 7.25 6.62 18.45
C PRO A 129 6.95 5.44 19.38
N PHE A 130 6.21 5.63 20.47
CA PHE A 130 6.02 4.56 21.47
C PHE A 130 4.87 3.60 21.14
N PHE A 131 3.70 4.16 20.82
CA PHE A 131 2.46 3.40 20.61
C PHE A 131 1.96 3.44 19.16
N GLY A 132 2.61 4.20 18.28
CA GLY A 132 2.21 4.33 16.88
C GLY A 132 0.88 5.04 16.70
N HIS A 133 0.33 4.92 15.50
CA HIS A 133 -0.93 5.53 15.09
C HIS A 133 -2.17 4.66 15.31
N GLY A 134 -1.99 3.39 15.66
CA GLY A 134 -3.03 2.37 15.80
C GLY A 134 -2.97 1.32 14.68
N ILE A 135 -3.44 0.11 14.96
CA ILE A 135 -3.44 -1.00 13.99
C ILE A 135 -4.33 -0.68 12.78
N GLY A 136 -3.83 -0.99 11.58
CA GLY A 136 -4.52 -0.76 10.30
C GLY A 136 -4.59 0.71 9.86
N THR A 137 -3.86 1.63 10.51
CA THR A 137 -3.89 3.07 10.19
C THR A 137 -2.96 3.48 9.05
N TRP A 138 -1.99 2.64 8.68
CA TRP A 138 -1.06 2.93 7.58
C TRP A 138 -1.79 3.36 6.30
N LYS A 139 -2.83 2.60 5.91
CA LYS A 139 -3.60 2.84 4.68
C LYS A 139 -4.33 4.20 4.64
N ILE A 140 -4.51 4.85 5.80
CA ILE A 140 -5.10 6.19 5.94
C ILE A 140 -4.00 7.22 6.07
N LYS A 141 -3.09 7.02 7.03
CA LYS A 141 -2.05 7.99 7.39
C LYS A 141 -0.98 8.17 6.31
N SER A 142 -0.72 7.14 5.52
CA SER A 142 0.21 7.27 4.39
C SER A 142 -0.28 8.25 3.32
N LEU A 143 -1.60 8.46 3.18
CA LEU A 143 -2.19 9.41 2.21
C LEU A 143 -1.98 10.89 2.60
N GLU A 144 -1.57 11.15 3.85
CA GLU A 144 -1.23 12.49 4.34
C GLU A 144 0.07 13.00 3.70
N LEU A 145 1.04 12.10 3.51
CA LEU A 145 2.39 12.45 3.07
C LEU A 145 2.72 11.96 1.66
N LEU A 146 2.02 10.93 1.18
CA LEU A 146 2.23 10.41 -0.17
C LEU A 146 1.42 11.19 -1.19
N ASP A 147 2.14 11.64 -2.21
CA ASP A 147 1.58 12.11 -3.47
C ASP A 147 1.51 10.92 -4.46
N PHE A 148 0.31 10.64 -4.97
CA PHE A 148 0.08 9.54 -5.90
C PHE A 148 -0.06 10.00 -7.36
N GLY A 149 0.08 11.30 -7.62
CA GLY A 149 -0.18 11.87 -8.94
C GLY A 149 -1.63 11.68 -9.40
N GLU A 150 -1.96 12.29 -10.54
CA GLU A 150 -3.32 12.34 -11.06
C GLU A 150 -3.93 10.95 -11.31
N SER A 151 -5.20 10.79 -10.94
CA SER A 151 -6.20 9.82 -11.45
C SER A 151 -6.27 8.39 -10.90
N SER A 152 -5.44 7.98 -9.94
CA SER A 152 -5.57 6.63 -9.37
C SER A 152 -6.11 6.66 -7.93
N LEU A 153 -7.28 6.05 -7.70
CA LEU A 153 -7.80 5.76 -6.34
C LEU A 153 -6.94 4.70 -5.61
N ILE A 154 -5.64 4.60 -5.90
CA ILE A 154 -4.79 3.50 -5.43
C ILE A 154 -4.11 3.93 -4.14
N ALA A 155 -4.63 3.47 -3.01
CA ALA A 155 -3.98 3.62 -1.72
C ALA A 155 -3.06 2.43 -1.39
N PRO A 156 -1.88 2.66 -0.80
CA PRO A 156 -1.00 1.60 -0.36
C PRO A 156 -1.55 0.95 0.90
N TYR A 157 -2.05 -0.27 0.74
CA TYR A 157 -2.57 -1.04 1.87
C TYR A 157 -1.52 -1.39 2.92
N TYR A 158 -0.27 -1.58 2.50
CA TYR A 158 0.82 -2.05 3.34
C TYR A 158 2.14 -1.36 2.97
N VAL A 159 3.03 -1.20 3.94
CA VAL A 159 4.35 -0.58 3.77
C VAL A 159 5.27 -1.40 2.84
N HIS A 160 4.98 -2.68 2.61
CA HIS A 160 5.93 -3.65 2.02
C HIS A 160 7.16 -3.90 2.91
N ASN A 161 6.96 -3.82 4.22
CA ASN A 161 7.88 -4.27 5.25
C ASN A 161 7.07 -4.38 6.56
N ASP A 162 6.84 -5.61 7.06
CA ASP A 162 6.07 -5.83 8.29
C ASP A 162 6.71 -5.12 9.50
N PHE A 163 8.04 -5.00 9.55
CA PHE A 163 8.71 -4.31 10.67
C PHE A 163 8.37 -2.81 10.67
N LEU A 164 8.41 -2.16 9.51
CA LEU A 164 8.01 -0.76 9.39
C LEU A 164 6.50 -0.58 9.57
N GLN A 165 5.69 -1.55 9.11
CA GLN A 165 4.25 -1.57 9.38
C GLN A 165 3.97 -1.54 10.88
N PHE A 166 4.57 -2.48 11.63
CA PHE A 166 4.41 -2.53 13.09
C PHE A 166 5.01 -1.30 13.79
N LEU A 167 6.10 -0.73 13.26
CA LEU A 167 6.71 0.48 13.78
C LEU A 167 5.78 1.70 13.67
N VAL A 168 5.11 1.88 12.53
CA VAL A 168 4.16 2.99 12.31
C VAL A 168 2.87 2.79 13.11
N GLU A 169 2.31 1.58 13.05
CA GLU A 169 0.99 1.32 13.61
C GLU A 169 1.00 1.12 15.12
N LEU A 170 2.03 0.48 15.68
CA LEU A 170 2.09 0.12 17.09
C LEU A 170 3.34 0.66 17.79
N GLY A 171 4.15 1.47 17.11
CA GLY A 171 5.36 2.08 17.67
C GLY A 171 6.48 1.07 17.97
N LEU A 172 7.47 1.53 18.73
CA LEU A 172 8.57 0.70 19.22
C LEU A 172 8.06 -0.49 20.03
N ILE A 173 6.98 -0.33 20.80
CA ILE A 173 6.43 -1.42 21.62
C ILE A 173 5.93 -2.55 20.72
N GLY A 174 5.13 -2.23 19.69
CA GLY A 174 4.65 -3.23 18.75
C GLY A 174 5.77 -3.89 17.94
N LEU A 175 6.74 -3.10 17.47
CA LEU A 175 7.91 -3.64 16.78
C LEU A 175 8.69 -4.64 17.66
N LEU A 176 8.96 -4.29 18.92
CA LEU A 176 9.67 -5.15 19.85
C LEU A 176 8.90 -6.44 20.15
N LEU A 177 7.57 -6.36 20.32
CA LEU A 177 6.72 -7.53 20.49
C LEU A 177 6.77 -8.43 19.26
N TYR A 178 6.67 -7.87 18.06
CA TYR A 178 6.76 -8.62 16.81
C TYR A 178 8.12 -9.33 16.66
N ILE A 179 9.21 -8.61 16.87
CA ILE A 179 10.58 -9.15 16.86
C ILE A 179 10.76 -10.25 17.92
N SER A 180 10.16 -10.08 19.10
CA SER A 180 10.26 -11.06 20.21
C SER A 180 9.70 -12.43 19.84
N ILE A 181 8.70 -12.51 18.94
CA ILE A 181 8.15 -13.77 18.45
C ILE A 181 9.24 -14.61 17.78
N PHE A 182 10.00 -14.02 16.87
CA PHE A 182 11.09 -14.71 16.18
C PHE A 182 12.19 -15.14 17.14
N PHE A 183 12.62 -14.24 18.04
CA PHE A 183 13.63 -14.58 19.06
C PHE A 183 13.18 -15.73 19.95
N PHE A 184 11.93 -15.71 20.41
CA PHE A 184 11.36 -16.77 21.23
C PHE A 184 11.31 -18.11 20.49
N LEU A 185 10.90 -18.11 19.22
CA LEU A 185 10.87 -19.33 18.40
C LEU A 185 12.29 -19.88 18.18
N PHE A 186 13.26 -19.03 17.83
CA PHE A 186 14.65 -19.47 17.71
C PHE A 186 15.20 -19.99 19.05
N PHE A 187 14.93 -19.32 20.17
CA PHE A 187 15.32 -19.79 21.50
C PHE A 187 14.73 -21.17 21.81
N LEU A 188 13.44 -21.39 21.56
CA LEU A 188 12.78 -22.67 21.77
C LEU A 188 13.37 -23.77 20.89
N ILE A 189 13.69 -23.47 19.63
CA ILE A 189 14.33 -24.44 18.73
C ILE A 189 15.65 -24.94 19.34
N HIS A 190 16.51 -24.02 19.79
CA HIS A 190 17.81 -24.39 20.37
C HIS A 190 17.69 -25.08 21.75
N LYS A 191 16.65 -24.75 22.53
CA LYS A 191 16.42 -25.34 23.85
C LYS A 191 15.82 -26.74 23.77
N LYS A 192 14.83 -26.96 22.90
CA LYS A 192 14.05 -28.21 22.83
C LYS A 192 14.70 -29.27 21.98
N PHE A 193 15.31 -28.89 20.85
CA PHE A 193 15.82 -29.85 19.89
C PHE A 193 17.34 -30.00 20.04
N GLN A 194 17.80 -31.21 20.31
CA GLN A 194 19.22 -31.50 20.52
C GLN A 194 20.02 -31.40 19.20
N LYS A 195 21.34 -31.17 19.27
CA LYS A 195 22.27 -30.88 18.15
C LYS A 195 22.34 -31.90 16.98
N ARG A 196 21.43 -32.87 16.85
CA ARG A 196 21.47 -33.92 15.82
C ARG A 196 20.15 -34.20 15.10
N GLU A 197 19.06 -33.49 15.39
CA GLU A 197 17.81 -33.71 14.66
C GLU A 197 17.82 -33.02 13.29
N THR A 198 17.58 -33.81 12.24
CA THR A 198 17.59 -33.38 10.84
C THR A 198 16.49 -32.37 10.51
N ILE A 199 15.44 -32.28 11.34
CA ILE A 199 14.34 -31.32 11.21
C ILE A 199 14.72 -29.90 11.68
N ILE A 200 15.73 -29.73 12.54
CA ILE A 200 16.10 -28.43 13.11
C ILE A 200 16.51 -27.43 12.02
N PRO A 201 17.47 -27.76 11.11
CA PRO A 201 17.88 -26.82 10.08
C PRO A 201 16.73 -26.47 9.12
N ILE A 202 15.77 -27.38 8.93
CA ILE A 202 14.58 -27.17 8.10
C ILE A 202 13.65 -26.12 8.75
N ILE A 203 13.34 -26.28 10.03
CA ILE A 203 12.50 -25.31 10.75
C ILE A 203 13.18 -23.93 10.82
N GLN A 204 14.49 -23.90 11.13
CA GLN A 204 15.26 -22.66 11.17
C GLN A 204 15.22 -21.92 9.84
N VAL A 205 15.42 -22.63 8.74
CA VAL A 205 15.45 -21.98 7.42
C VAL A 205 14.06 -21.55 6.95
N SER A 206 12.99 -22.25 7.32
CA SER A 206 11.62 -21.78 7.10
C SER A 206 11.32 -20.49 7.87
N LEU A 207 11.75 -20.37 9.13
CA LEU A 207 11.63 -19.11 9.88
C LEU A 207 12.43 -17.98 9.25
N LEU A 208 13.64 -18.26 8.76
CA LEU A 208 14.46 -17.27 8.06
C LEU A 208 13.80 -16.80 6.76
N ILE A 209 13.19 -17.71 5.98
CA ILE A 209 12.45 -17.33 4.76
C ILE A 209 11.29 -16.40 5.11
N PHE A 210 10.49 -16.72 6.15
CA PHE A 210 9.40 -15.85 6.60
C PHE A 210 9.92 -14.48 7.08
N LEU A 211 11.04 -14.45 7.81
CA LEU A 211 11.66 -13.21 8.28
C LEU A 211 12.18 -12.34 7.11
N LEU A 212 12.79 -12.95 6.09
CA LEU A 212 13.20 -12.27 4.87
C LEU A 212 12.00 -11.73 4.09
N ASP A 213 10.91 -12.48 4.04
CA ASP A 213 9.66 -12.05 3.42
C ASP A 213 9.03 -10.87 4.17
N SER A 214 8.97 -10.92 5.50
CA SER A 214 8.53 -9.81 6.36
C SER A 214 9.36 -8.54 6.20
N ASN A 215 10.63 -8.65 5.77
CA ASN A 215 11.47 -7.47 5.50
C ASN A 215 11.18 -6.83 4.14
N ILE A 216 10.67 -7.59 3.17
CA ILE A 216 10.55 -7.17 1.76
C ILE A 216 9.09 -7.03 1.30
N ASN A 217 8.16 -7.70 2.00
CA ASN A 217 6.73 -7.74 1.76
C ASN A 217 5.98 -7.69 3.10
N PHE A 218 4.90 -8.47 3.22
CA PHE A 218 3.94 -8.41 4.33
C PHE A 218 3.20 -9.74 4.54
N PRO A 219 3.91 -10.87 4.75
CA PRO A 219 3.32 -12.20 4.85
C PRO A 219 2.31 -12.36 5.99
N ILE A 220 2.37 -11.53 7.04
CA ILE A 220 1.40 -11.62 8.14
C ILE A 220 -0.03 -11.30 7.69
N HIS A 221 -0.19 -10.51 6.63
CA HIS A 221 -1.49 -10.17 6.04
C HIS A 221 -1.90 -11.13 4.92
N ARG A 222 -1.16 -12.23 4.72
CA ARG A 222 -1.38 -13.19 3.63
C ARG A 222 -1.54 -14.60 4.18
N SER A 223 -2.78 -15.09 4.15
CA SER A 223 -3.13 -16.43 4.65
C SER A 223 -2.27 -17.56 4.06
N GLN A 224 -1.89 -17.46 2.78
CA GLN A 224 -1.05 -18.43 2.09
C GLN A 224 0.38 -18.58 2.65
N GLU A 225 0.86 -17.59 3.40
CA GLU A 225 2.17 -17.55 4.08
C GLU A 225 2.01 -17.68 5.59
N LEU A 226 1.04 -16.96 6.16
CA LEU A 226 0.73 -17.01 7.59
C LEU A 226 0.33 -18.42 8.05
N ILE A 227 -0.53 -19.14 7.32
CA ILE A 227 -0.97 -20.48 7.73
C ILE A 227 0.23 -21.46 7.80
N PRO A 228 1.07 -21.60 6.75
CA PRO A 228 2.30 -22.41 6.86
C PRO A 228 3.21 -21.98 8.01
N PHE A 229 3.37 -20.67 8.24
CA PHE A 229 4.15 -20.16 9.37
C PHE A 229 3.58 -20.58 10.73
N LEU A 230 2.25 -20.48 10.91
CA LEU A 230 1.58 -20.93 12.14
C LEU A 230 1.73 -22.45 12.34
N LEU A 231 1.70 -23.25 11.26
CA LEU A 231 1.99 -24.68 11.34
C LEU A 231 3.43 -24.94 11.80
N ILE A 232 4.41 -24.20 11.27
CA ILE A 232 5.81 -24.29 11.74
C ILE A 232 5.92 -23.90 13.23
N CYS A 233 5.25 -22.82 13.64
CA CYS A 233 5.19 -22.40 15.03
C CYS A 233 4.59 -23.50 15.91
N SER A 234 3.52 -24.16 15.45
CA SER A 234 2.87 -25.25 16.19
C SER A 234 3.82 -26.44 16.42
N VAL A 235 4.67 -26.78 15.43
CA VAL A 235 5.68 -27.84 15.57
C VAL A 235 6.71 -27.46 16.63
N ILE A 236 7.19 -26.21 16.64
CA ILE A 236 8.15 -25.71 17.65
C ILE A 236 7.54 -25.71 19.06
N LEU A 237 6.28 -25.28 19.15
CA LEU A 237 5.56 -25.16 20.42
C LEU A 237 5.12 -26.50 20.98
N SER A 238 4.86 -27.50 20.12
CA SER A 238 4.48 -28.85 20.53
C SER A 238 5.42 -29.38 21.62
N ARG A 239 4.83 -29.93 22.69
CA ARG A 239 5.57 -30.52 23.81
C ARG A 239 5.89 -31.97 23.50
N GLN A 240 6.99 -32.47 24.06
CA GLN A 240 7.23 -33.91 24.16
C GLN A 240 6.00 -34.59 24.81
N PRO A 241 5.63 -35.81 24.39
CA PRO A 241 4.29 -36.40 24.59
C PRO A 241 3.88 -36.74 26.04
N LYS A 242 4.58 -36.26 27.07
CA LYS A 242 4.43 -36.76 28.44
C LYS A 242 3.45 -36.02 29.35
N GLU A 243 2.87 -34.88 28.93
CA GLU A 243 1.84 -34.19 29.74
C GLU A 243 0.51 -34.14 28.98
N SER A 244 -0.51 -34.81 29.52
CA SER A 244 -1.88 -34.75 29.00
C SER A 244 -2.49 -33.38 29.32
N TYR A 245 -2.29 -32.42 28.43
CA TYR A 245 -2.96 -31.13 28.54
C TYR A 245 -4.45 -31.31 28.25
N ARG A 246 -5.28 -31.24 29.29
CA ARG A 246 -6.73 -31.05 29.12
C ARG A 246 -6.96 -29.57 28.83
N ALA A 247 -7.24 -29.25 27.57
CA ALA A 247 -7.68 -27.92 27.21
C ALA A 247 -8.87 -27.53 28.11
N SER A 248 -8.74 -26.39 28.78
CA SER A 248 -9.78 -25.89 29.66
C SER A 248 -11.09 -25.71 28.89
N LYS A 249 -12.21 -26.25 29.39
CA LYS A 249 -13.53 -25.99 28.81
C LYS A 249 -13.83 -24.48 28.71
N TYR A 250 -13.24 -23.67 29.59
CA TYR A 250 -13.34 -22.20 29.57
C TYR A 250 -12.64 -21.58 28.35
N LEU A 251 -11.60 -22.22 27.81
CA LEU A 251 -10.95 -21.77 26.57
C LEU A 251 -11.91 -21.88 25.38
N PHE A 252 -12.69 -22.97 25.29
CA PHE A 252 -13.70 -23.13 24.24
C PHE A 252 -14.85 -22.14 24.38
N ILE A 253 -15.27 -21.85 25.62
CA ILE A 253 -16.28 -20.81 25.91
C ILE A 253 -15.82 -19.44 25.42
N LEU A 254 -14.51 -19.15 25.45
CA LEU A 254 -13.94 -17.90 24.93
C LEU A 254 -13.75 -17.92 23.41
N LEU A 255 -13.22 -19.02 22.85
CA LEU A 255 -12.86 -19.10 21.43
C LEU A 255 -14.06 -19.22 20.50
N ILE A 256 -15.14 -19.91 20.89
CA ILE A 256 -16.32 -20.10 20.03
C ILE A 256 -17.00 -18.75 19.72
N PRO A 257 -17.34 -17.89 20.69
CA PRO A 257 -17.91 -16.57 20.40
C PRO A 257 -16.98 -15.72 19.55
N LEU A 258 -15.67 -15.77 19.79
CA LEU A 258 -14.69 -15.02 18.98
C LEU A 258 -14.67 -15.50 17.53
N LEU A 259 -14.72 -16.82 17.30
CA LEU A 259 -14.80 -17.39 15.95
C LEU A 259 -16.11 -17.02 15.24
N LEU A 260 -17.24 -17.07 15.95
CA LEU A 260 -18.53 -16.64 15.42
C LEU A 260 -18.52 -15.15 15.07
N PHE A 261 -17.91 -14.32 15.92
CA PHE A 261 -17.75 -12.89 15.67
C PHE A 261 -16.86 -12.62 14.45
N CYS A 262 -15.71 -13.30 14.34
CA CYS A 262 -14.86 -13.21 13.15
C CYS A 262 -15.60 -13.66 11.89
N GLY A 263 -16.36 -14.76 11.96
CA GLY A 263 -17.17 -15.24 10.85
C GLY A 263 -18.24 -14.23 10.42
N TYR A 264 -18.91 -13.59 11.37
CA TYR A 264 -19.85 -12.50 11.11
C TYR A 264 -19.17 -11.31 10.41
N LEU A 265 -18.00 -10.88 10.88
CA LEU A 265 -17.23 -9.80 10.26
C LEU A 265 -16.82 -10.15 8.83
N SER A 266 -16.37 -11.38 8.58
CA SER A 266 -16.02 -11.83 7.23
C SER A 266 -17.22 -11.89 6.28
N ILE A 267 -18.41 -12.23 6.78
CA ILE A 267 -19.65 -12.17 5.98
C ILE A 267 -19.95 -10.72 5.59
N LYS A 268 -19.88 -9.78 6.55
CA LYS A 268 -20.13 -8.36 6.30
C LYS A 268 -19.11 -7.74 5.34
N GLU A 269 -17.84 -8.10 5.48
CA GLU A 269 -16.78 -7.69 4.54
C GLU A 269 -17.05 -8.22 3.12
N ASN A 270 -17.45 -9.49 2.99
CA ASN A 270 -17.75 -10.08 1.68
C ASN A 270 -18.98 -9.43 1.01
N GLU A 271 -20.06 -9.22 1.76
CA GLU A 271 -21.25 -8.48 1.28
C GLU A 271 -20.86 -7.09 0.77
N SER A 272 -19.98 -6.40 1.52
CA SER A 272 -19.49 -5.06 1.16
C SER A 272 -18.60 -5.08 -0.09
N LEU A 273 -17.75 -6.09 -0.28
CA LEU A 273 -16.88 -6.18 -1.45
C LEU A 273 -17.67 -6.29 -2.76
N ILE A 274 -18.80 -7.01 -2.75
CA ILE A 274 -19.67 -7.15 -3.94
C ILE A 274 -20.20 -5.81 -4.42
N ILE A 275 -20.66 -4.94 -3.49
CA ILE A 275 -21.17 -3.61 -3.85
C ILE A 275 -20.03 -2.64 -4.19
N GLN A 276 -18.88 -2.76 -3.53
CA GLN A 276 -17.70 -1.94 -3.84
C GLN A 276 -17.21 -2.15 -5.27
N ASP A 277 -17.23 -3.38 -5.78
CA ASP A 277 -16.86 -3.65 -7.17
C ASP A 277 -17.74 -2.85 -8.15
N LYS A 278 -19.05 -2.74 -7.88
CA LYS A 278 -19.96 -1.91 -8.67
C LYS A 278 -19.63 -0.42 -8.54
N PHE A 279 -19.44 0.09 -7.32
CA PHE A 279 -19.10 1.50 -7.09
C PHE A 279 -17.80 1.92 -7.77
N ILE A 280 -16.78 1.08 -7.70
CA ILE A 280 -15.49 1.34 -8.33
C ILE A 280 -15.63 1.30 -9.85
N SER A 281 -16.39 0.34 -10.39
CA SER A 281 -16.71 0.28 -11.82
C SER A 281 -17.39 1.57 -12.27
N ASP A 282 -18.48 1.97 -11.62
CA ASP A 282 -19.27 3.17 -11.94
C ASP A 282 -18.45 4.46 -11.86
N TYR A 283 -17.52 4.55 -10.90
CA TYR A 283 -16.60 5.66 -10.82
C TYR A 283 -15.71 5.75 -12.06
N TYR A 284 -15.10 4.64 -12.51
CA TYR A 284 -14.20 4.65 -13.67
C TYR A 284 -14.93 4.80 -15.00
N SER A 285 -16.14 4.26 -15.14
CA SER A 285 -17.00 4.45 -16.33
C SER A 285 -17.77 5.77 -16.33
N GLN A 286 -17.72 6.53 -15.22
CA GLN A 286 -18.53 7.73 -15.01
C GLN A 286 -20.05 7.46 -15.16
N SER A 287 -20.51 6.27 -14.77
CA SER A 287 -21.91 5.84 -14.79
C SER A 287 -22.56 5.89 -13.41
N PHE A 288 -23.88 5.75 -13.37
CA PHE A 288 -24.71 5.63 -12.17
C PHE A 288 -25.73 4.51 -12.39
N GLU A 289 -25.29 3.26 -12.30
CA GLU A 289 -26.12 2.08 -12.62
C GLU A 289 -26.95 1.57 -11.43
N ILE A 290 -26.63 2.01 -10.21
CA ILE A 290 -27.31 1.60 -8.98
C ILE A 290 -28.47 2.55 -8.67
N ASP A 291 -29.66 1.98 -8.45
CA ASP A 291 -30.85 2.72 -8.07
C ASP A 291 -30.73 3.32 -6.66
N LEU A 292 -31.25 4.53 -6.46
CA LEU A 292 -31.18 5.23 -5.16
C LEU A 292 -31.81 4.45 -4.00
N GLN A 293 -32.85 3.65 -4.26
CA GLN A 293 -33.49 2.82 -3.23
C GLN A 293 -32.57 1.69 -2.76
N GLU A 294 -31.77 1.11 -3.66
CA GLU A 294 -30.79 0.08 -3.29
C GLU A 294 -29.67 0.65 -2.42
N LEU A 295 -29.34 1.94 -2.58
CA LEU A 295 -28.29 2.61 -1.80
C LEU A 295 -28.65 2.77 -0.32
N ASP A 296 -29.93 2.94 0.02
CA ASP A 296 -30.38 3.07 1.41
C ASP A 296 -30.10 1.80 2.23
N ASP A 297 -30.03 0.64 1.57
CA ASP A 297 -29.75 -0.66 2.20
C ASP A 297 -28.24 -0.96 2.31
N VAL A 298 -27.38 -0.15 1.67
CA VAL A 298 -25.93 -0.37 1.68
C VAL A 298 -25.33 0.04 3.03
N ASN A 299 -24.77 -0.93 3.74
CA ASN A 299 -24.03 -0.65 4.97
C ASN A 299 -22.65 -0.05 4.67
N TYR A 300 -22.52 1.27 4.85
CA TYR A 300 -21.27 2.01 4.70
C TYR A 300 -20.46 2.16 5.99
N LYS A 301 -20.91 1.58 7.13
CA LYS A 301 -20.24 1.72 8.43
C LYS A 301 -19.39 0.51 8.80
N LEU A 302 -19.68 -0.66 8.24
CA LEU A 302 -18.93 -1.89 8.52
C LEU A 302 -18.83 -2.79 7.27
N PRO A 303 -17.67 -2.83 6.61
CA PRO A 303 -16.52 -1.93 6.79
C PRO A 303 -16.88 -0.48 6.41
N ASN A 304 -16.15 0.49 6.96
CA ASN A 304 -16.35 1.91 6.65
C ASN A 304 -15.51 2.41 5.47
N LEU A 305 -14.43 1.71 5.15
CA LEU A 305 -13.53 1.99 4.04
C LEU A 305 -13.61 0.86 3.02
N SER A 306 -13.59 1.22 1.74
CA SER A 306 -13.53 0.28 0.63
C SER A 306 -12.12 -0.33 0.47
N ALA A 307 -12.00 -1.31 -0.44
CA ALA A 307 -10.77 -1.95 -0.88
C ALA A 307 -9.75 -1.02 -1.54
N ASN A 308 -10.06 0.26 -1.73
CA ASN A 308 -9.13 1.28 -2.20
C ASN A 308 -9.00 2.47 -1.22
N THR A 309 -9.49 2.30 0.03
CA THR A 309 -9.45 3.24 1.17
C THR A 309 -10.35 4.47 1.06
N VAL A 310 -11.09 4.60 -0.04
CA VAL A 310 -12.19 5.55 -0.14
C VAL A 310 -13.29 5.16 0.87
N PRO A 311 -13.84 6.09 1.66
CA PRO A 311 -14.99 5.79 2.49
C PRO A 311 -16.17 5.30 1.64
N ILE A 312 -16.84 4.22 2.06
CA ILE A 312 -17.98 3.68 1.28
C ILE A 312 -19.10 4.72 1.15
N ALA A 313 -19.29 5.54 2.19
CA ALA A 313 -20.22 6.66 2.18
C ALA A 313 -19.91 7.71 1.08
N THR A 314 -18.65 7.85 0.65
CA THR A 314 -18.27 8.76 -0.44
C THR A 314 -18.84 8.29 -1.77
N TYR A 315 -18.78 6.99 -2.05
CA TYR A 315 -19.43 6.43 -3.24
C TYR A 315 -20.93 6.67 -3.23
N ILE A 316 -21.60 6.41 -2.11
CA ILE A 316 -23.04 6.66 -1.96
C ILE A 316 -23.35 8.16 -2.14
N ALA A 317 -22.55 9.04 -1.54
CA ALA A 317 -22.74 10.48 -1.65
C ALA A 317 -22.66 10.99 -3.10
N ARG A 318 -21.82 10.35 -3.93
CA ARG A 318 -21.72 10.65 -5.38
C ARG A 318 -23.08 10.52 -6.08
N TYR A 319 -23.86 9.47 -5.80
CA TYR A 319 -25.17 9.26 -6.43
C TYR A 319 -26.19 10.31 -5.96
N TYR A 320 -26.20 10.63 -4.67
CA TYR A 320 -27.09 11.68 -4.15
C TYR A 320 -26.72 13.07 -4.67
N LEU A 321 -25.43 13.35 -4.87
CA LEU A 321 -24.99 14.60 -5.52
C LEU A 321 -25.47 14.70 -6.96
N ASP A 322 -25.37 13.61 -7.73
CA ASP A 322 -25.85 13.56 -9.11
C ASP A 322 -27.37 13.80 -9.21
N ASN A 323 -28.12 13.30 -8.22
CA ASN A 323 -29.57 13.48 -8.13
C ASN A 323 -30.00 14.76 -7.38
N TYR A 324 -29.07 15.69 -7.10
CA TYR A 324 -29.32 16.95 -6.37
C TYR A 324 -29.92 16.78 -4.95
N GLU A 325 -29.77 15.61 -4.32
CA GLU A 325 -30.15 15.36 -2.93
C GLU A 325 -29.05 15.83 -1.95
N LEU A 326 -28.81 17.14 -1.94
CA LEU A 326 -27.61 17.74 -1.35
C LEU A 326 -27.50 17.58 0.18
N ASP A 327 -28.60 17.39 0.90
CA ASP A 327 -28.56 17.22 2.36
C ASP A 327 -28.18 15.80 2.77
N LYS A 328 -28.65 14.78 2.04
CA LYS A 328 -28.19 13.40 2.24
C LYS A 328 -26.71 13.26 1.88
N ALA A 329 -26.32 13.81 0.73
CA ALA A 329 -24.92 13.85 0.33
C ALA A 329 -24.02 14.53 1.37
N ALA A 330 -24.46 15.65 1.95
CA ALA A 330 -23.72 16.34 3.01
C ALA A 330 -23.49 15.45 4.24
N GLY A 331 -24.53 14.79 4.75
CA GLY A 331 -24.40 13.91 5.92
C GLY A 331 -23.47 12.71 5.68
N LEU A 332 -23.48 12.16 4.45
CA LEU A 332 -22.56 11.09 4.05
C LEU A 332 -21.12 11.58 3.94
N LEU A 333 -20.88 12.75 3.34
CA LEU A 333 -19.55 13.32 3.20
C LEU A 333 -18.96 13.79 4.54
N ASP A 334 -19.79 14.29 5.45
CA ASP A 334 -19.38 14.59 6.83
C ASP A 334 -18.93 13.32 7.56
N TYR A 335 -19.58 12.18 7.32
CA TYR A 335 -19.09 10.90 7.82
C TYR A 335 -17.79 10.48 7.10
N SER A 336 -17.73 10.58 5.78
CA SER A 336 -16.58 10.18 4.97
C SER A 336 -15.29 10.88 5.39
N ILE A 337 -15.32 12.20 5.61
CA ILE A 337 -14.12 12.95 6.00
C ILE A 337 -13.62 12.55 7.39
N THR A 338 -14.50 12.10 8.29
CA THR A 338 -14.07 11.54 9.59
C THR A 338 -13.47 10.14 9.46
N ALA A 339 -13.93 9.35 8.49
CA ALA A 339 -13.42 8.01 8.24
C ALA A 339 -12.06 8.00 7.54
N ASN A 340 -11.85 8.91 6.58
CA ASN A 340 -10.56 9.14 5.92
C ASN A 340 -10.42 10.62 5.53
N PRO A 341 -9.75 11.45 6.35
CA PRO A 341 -9.61 12.89 6.08
C PRO A 341 -8.65 13.22 4.93
N PHE A 342 -7.89 12.24 4.45
CA PHE A 342 -6.87 12.43 3.43
C PHE A 342 -7.31 11.95 2.03
N ASP A 343 -8.52 11.39 1.93
CA ASP A 343 -9.08 10.90 0.68
C ASP A 343 -9.43 12.05 -0.27
N ILE A 344 -8.84 12.02 -1.47
CA ILE A 344 -8.99 13.07 -2.49
C ILE A 344 -10.41 13.06 -3.04
N PHE A 345 -10.97 11.89 -3.33
CA PHE A 345 -12.29 11.79 -3.93
C PHE A 345 -13.40 12.35 -3.01
N THR A 346 -13.29 12.11 -1.70
CA THR A 346 -14.16 12.73 -0.70
C THR A 346 -14.06 14.26 -0.72
N LYS A 347 -12.84 14.81 -0.86
CA LYS A 347 -12.62 16.27 -0.94
C LYS A 347 -13.19 16.86 -2.23
N GLU A 348 -13.04 16.18 -3.35
CA GLU A 348 -13.65 16.60 -4.63
C GLU A 348 -15.18 16.66 -4.55
N LEU A 349 -15.80 15.65 -3.93
CA LEU A 349 -17.25 15.66 -3.71
C LEU A 349 -17.68 16.75 -2.72
N LEU A 350 -16.90 17.02 -1.67
CA LEU A 350 -17.15 18.13 -0.74
C LEU A 350 -17.04 19.49 -1.46
N LEU A 351 -16.07 19.66 -2.35
CA LEU A 351 -15.93 20.86 -3.17
C LEU A 351 -17.16 21.04 -4.07
N SER A 352 -17.56 19.99 -4.80
CA SER A 352 -18.76 19.98 -5.64
C SER A 352 -20.02 20.32 -4.83
N LEU A 353 -20.22 19.68 -3.68
CA LEU A 353 -21.33 19.95 -2.76
C LEU A 353 -21.38 21.42 -2.33
N ASN A 354 -20.24 21.97 -1.89
CA ASN A 354 -20.18 23.34 -1.39
C ASN A 354 -20.42 24.35 -2.51
N LEU A 355 -19.92 24.09 -3.73
CA LEU A 355 -20.20 24.91 -4.90
C LEU A 355 -21.69 24.89 -5.27
N GLN A 356 -22.33 23.72 -5.29
CA GLN A 356 -23.77 23.60 -5.56
C GLN A 356 -24.63 24.27 -4.48
N LYS A 357 -24.20 24.23 -3.21
CA LYS A 357 -24.85 24.95 -2.10
C LYS A 357 -24.46 26.44 -2.00
N LEU A 358 -23.64 26.96 -2.93
CA LEU A 358 -23.12 28.33 -2.93
C LEU A 358 -22.37 28.71 -1.63
N LYS A 359 -21.76 27.74 -0.95
CA LYS A 359 -20.97 27.92 0.28
C LYS A 359 -19.51 28.21 -0.07
N TYR A 360 -19.25 29.39 -0.65
CA TYR A 360 -17.94 29.74 -1.21
C TYR A 360 -16.78 29.70 -0.20
N PHE A 361 -16.99 30.09 1.06
CA PHE A 361 -15.93 29.99 2.08
C PHE A 361 -15.49 28.55 2.35
N LYS A 362 -16.43 27.60 2.44
CA LYS A 362 -16.09 26.18 2.61
C LYS A 362 -15.49 25.59 1.34
N ALA A 363 -15.99 26.01 0.18
CA ALA A 363 -15.41 25.60 -1.11
C ALA A 363 -13.97 26.10 -1.26
N TYR A 364 -13.68 27.31 -0.77
CA TYR A 364 -12.34 27.90 -0.75
C TYR A 364 -11.36 27.03 0.04
N GLU A 365 -11.67 26.71 1.30
CA GLU A 365 -10.83 25.86 2.16
C GLU A 365 -10.50 24.50 1.51
N VAL A 366 -11.51 23.84 0.93
CA VAL A 366 -11.31 22.53 0.29
C VAL A 366 -10.51 22.65 -1.02
N SER A 367 -10.76 23.68 -1.82
CA SER A 367 -10.04 23.91 -3.08
C SER A 367 -8.57 24.28 -2.85
N GLU A 368 -8.28 25.02 -1.78
CA GLU A 368 -6.91 25.34 -1.36
C GLU A 368 -6.17 24.05 -1.01
N GLU A 369 -6.78 23.20 -0.19
CA GLU A 369 -6.16 21.93 0.22
C GLU A 369 -5.85 21.01 -0.98
N LEU A 370 -6.78 20.89 -1.92
CA LEU A 370 -6.59 20.11 -3.15
C LEU A 370 -5.46 20.67 -4.01
N PHE A 371 -5.41 21.99 -4.20
CA PHE A 371 -4.37 22.65 -4.98
C PHE A 371 -2.99 22.58 -4.30
N ILE A 372 -2.91 22.74 -2.98
CA ILE A 372 -1.62 22.62 -2.28
C ILE A 372 -1.05 21.21 -2.39
N LYS A 373 -1.93 20.19 -2.38
CA LYS A 373 -1.53 18.79 -2.50
C LYS A 373 -1.01 18.46 -3.90
N ASP A 374 -1.62 19.02 -4.94
CA ASP A 374 -1.21 18.85 -6.34
C ASP A 374 -1.17 20.22 -7.05
N ASN A 375 -0.04 20.92 -6.88
CA ASN A 375 0.13 22.32 -7.25
C ASN A 375 0.35 22.58 -8.74
N ASP A 376 0.53 21.51 -9.52
CA ASP A 376 0.60 21.56 -10.99
C ASP A 376 -0.74 21.17 -11.65
N ASN A 377 -1.75 20.77 -10.87
CA ASN A 377 -3.08 20.44 -11.36
C ASN A 377 -3.86 21.68 -11.82
N GLU A 378 -4.06 21.78 -13.14
CA GLU A 378 -4.72 22.92 -13.76
C GLU A 378 -6.20 23.08 -13.33
N VAL A 379 -6.88 21.96 -13.06
CA VAL A 379 -8.29 21.96 -12.64
C VAL A 379 -8.42 22.51 -11.23
N TYR A 380 -7.62 22.01 -10.29
CA TYR A 380 -7.63 22.51 -8.91
C TYR A 380 -7.19 23.98 -8.86
N ALA A 381 -6.19 24.37 -9.66
CA ALA A 381 -5.75 25.74 -9.75
C ALA A 381 -6.83 26.70 -10.24
N ASP A 382 -7.52 26.38 -11.35
CA ASP A 382 -8.58 27.26 -11.88
C ASP A 382 -9.71 27.42 -10.87
N ILE A 383 -10.15 26.31 -10.23
CA ILE A 383 -11.21 26.34 -9.23
C ILE A 383 -10.77 27.17 -8.01
N TYR A 384 -9.58 26.92 -7.46
CA TYR A 384 -9.07 27.64 -6.29
C TYR A 384 -8.93 29.13 -6.56
N PHE A 385 -8.32 29.52 -7.69
CA PHE A 385 -8.15 30.93 -8.03
C PHE A 385 -9.49 31.61 -8.29
N PHE A 386 -10.42 30.94 -8.98
CA PHE A 386 -11.76 31.46 -9.20
C PHE A 386 -12.51 31.69 -7.87
N ILE A 387 -12.54 30.70 -6.97
CA ILE A 387 -13.25 30.81 -5.69
C ILE A 387 -12.62 31.90 -4.82
N SER A 388 -11.29 32.05 -4.84
CA SER A 388 -10.57 33.12 -4.13
C SER A 388 -11.11 34.51 -4.49
N THR A 389 -11.51 34.73 -5.75
CA THR A 389 -12.14 35.99 -6.18
C THR A 389 -13.54 36.17 -5.60
N LYS A 390 -14.29 35.08 -5.39
CA LYS A 390 -15.66 35.10 -4.84
C LYS A 390 -15.70 35.35 -3.34
N VAL A 391 -14.66 34.96 -2.60
CA VAL A 391 -14.55 35.18 -1.15
C VAL A 391 -13.75 36.43 -0.77
N ASN A 392 -13.33 37.24 -1.75
CA ASN A 392 -12.47 38.41 -1.57
C ASN A 392 -11.07 38.12 -0.95
N SER A 393 -10.56 36.90 -1.11
CA SER A 393 -9.21 36.48 -0.68
C SER A 393 -8.19 36.49 -1.83
N ALA A 394 -8.49 37.20 -2.92
CA ALA A 394 -7.62 37.30 -4.07
C ALA A 394 -6.23 37.89 -3.75
N ASN A 395 -6.16 38.80 -2.78
CA ASN A 395 -4.88 39.37 -2.33
C ASN A 395 -4.01 38.38 -1.55
N ASP A 396 -4.61 37.39 -0.89
CA ASP A 396 -3.88 36.36 -0.16
C ASP A 396 -3.05 35.52 -1.14
N LEU A 397 -3.61 35.22 -2.32
CA LEU A 397 -2.91 34.53 -3.41
C LEU A 397 -1.62 35.22 -3.85
N LEU A 398 -1.56 36.56 -3.79
CA LEU A 398 -0.37 37.33 -4.17
C LEU A 398 0.78 37.19 -3.18
N THR A 399 0.48 36.77 -1.94
CA THR A 399 1.48 36.59 -0.89
C THR A 399 2.06 35.17 -0.85
N LEU A 400 1.42 34.23 -1.55
CA LEU A 400 1.86 32.85 -1.64
C LEU A 400 2.93 32.70 -2.73
N ASP A 401 3.85 31.76 -2.54
CA ASP A 401 4.93 31.47 -3.49
C ASP A 401 4.47 30.64 -4.72
N ILE A 402 3.21 30.75 -5.13
CA ILE A 402 2.60 29.89 -6.17
C ILE A 402 3.33 30.07 -7.51
N ILE A 403 3.47 31.32 -7.96
CA ILE A 403 4.11 31.69 -9.24
C ILE A 403 5.63 31.52 -9.18
N GLN A 404 6.22 31.69 -8.00
CA GLN A 404 7.64 31.54 -7.76
C GLN A 404 8.05 30.07 -7.91
N LYS A 405 7.24 29.15 -7.37
CA LYS A 405 7.52 27.71 -7.36
C LYS A 405 7.02 26.97 -8.59
N SER A 406 5.91 27.37 -9.20
CA SER A 406 5.37 26.68 -10.38
C SER A 406 6.21 26.97 -11.62
N ASP A 407 6.47 25.93 -12.40
CA ASP A 407 7.05 26.03 -13.76
C ASP A 407 6.00 25.66 -14.84
N ASN A 408 4.74 25.45 -14.44
CA ASN A 408 3.63 25.18 -15.34
C ASN A 408 3.06 26.50 -15.89
N ILE A 409 3.26 26.73 -17.19
CA ILE A 409 2.78 27.93 -17.88
C ILE A 409 1.27 28.13 -17.78
N ASN A 410 0.49 27.06 -17.71
CA ASN A 410 -0.97 27.14 -17.64
C ASN A 410 -1.43 27.60 -16.25
N ILE A 411 -0.78 27.16 -15.17
CA ILE A 411 -1.03 27.66 -13.82
C ILE A 411 -0.84 29.18 -13.77
N HIS A 412 0.24 29.70 -14.36
CA HIS A 412 0.49 31.13 -14.43
C HIS A 412 -0.61 31.86 -15.22
N LYS A 413 -1.06 31.30 -16.34
CA LYS A 413 -2.15 31.87 -17.16
C LYS A 413 -3.48 31.90 -16.37
N LEU A 414 -3.83 30.82 -15.70
CA LEU A 414 -5.05 30.70 -14.89
C LEU A 414 -5.04 31.69 -13.71
N PHE A 415 -3.88 31.83 -13.05
CA PHE A 415 -3.69 32.77 -11.93
C PHE A 415 -4.04 34.21 -12.35
N TYR A 416 -3.42 34.72 -13.43
CA TYR A 416 -3.67 36.08 -13.88
C TYR A 416 -5.05 36.27 -14.50
N LYS A 417 -5.56 35.26 -15.22
CA LYS A 417 -6.92 35.28 -15.80
C LYS A 417 -7.98 35.50 -14.72
N ASN A 418 -7.88 34.78 -13.60
CA ASN A 418 -8.82 34.89 -12.49
C ASN A 418 -8.62 36.19 -11.69
N LEU A 419 -7.38 36.55 -11.36
CA LEU A 419 -7.10 37.79 -10.61
C LEU A 419 -7.50 39.07 -11.34
N LYS A 420 -7.49 39.07 -12.68
CA LYS A 420 -8.00 40.21 -13.46
C LYS A 420 -9.49 40.48 -13.21
N GLN A 421 -10.25 39.46 -12.81
CA GLN A 421 -11.69 39.57 -12.54
C GLN A 421 -12.00 39.93 -11.08
N ALA A 422 -11.00 39.92 -10.20
CA ALA A 422 -11.19 40.22 -8.78
C ALA A 422 -11.24 41.74 -8.51
N GLU A 423 -12.06 42.14 -7.55
CA GLU A 423 -12.13 43.50 -7.07
C GLU A 423 -11.00 43.79 -6.07
N ASN A 424 -10.46 45.02 -6.07
CA ASN A 424 -9.47 45.50 -5.08
C ASN A 424 -8.16 44.69 -4.98
N VAL A 425 -7.65 44.17 -6.10
CA VAL A 425 -6.35 43.48 -6.15
C VAL A 425 -5.18 44.47 -6.07
N ASP A 426 -4.16 44.16 -5.27
CA ASP A 426 -2.91 44.93 -5.21
C ASP A 426 -2.16 44.87 -6.55
N LYS A 427 -2.34 45.92 -7.35
CA LYS A 427 -1.74 46.04 -8.69
C LYS A 427 -0.21 46.04 -8.65
N THR A 428 0.41 46.50 -7.56
CA THR A 428 1.88 46.59 -7.46
C THR A 428 2.47 45.20 -7.36
N LYS A 429 1.98 44.40 -6.40
CA LYS A 429 2.40 43.01 -6.25
C LYS A 429 2.04 42.17 -7.46
N LEU A 430 0.86 42.38 -8.03
CA LEU A 430 0.45 41.68 -9.26
C LEU A 430 1.41 41.98 -10.42
N ALA A 431 1.84 43.24 -10.58
CA ALA A 431 2.83 43.63 -11.60
C ALA A 431 4.19 42.95 -11.39
N GLU A 432 4.67 42.87 -10.13
CA GLU A 432 5.91 42.16 -9.79
C GLU A 432 5.86 40.68 -10.18
N LEU A 433 4.76 40.00 -9.86
CA LEU A 433 4.55 38.58 -10.23
C LEU A 433 4.47 38.40 -11.75
N ILE A 434 3.79 39.29 -12.47
CA ILE A 434 3.73 39.21 -13.94
C ILE A 434 5.13 39.35 -14.56
N LEU A 435 5.96 40.27 -14.05
CA LEU A 435 7.35 40.40 -14.49
C LEU A 435 8.15 39.12 -14.23
N LEU A 436 7.93 38.45 -13.10
CA LEU A 436 8.51 37.15 -12.81
C LEU A 436 8.08 36.10 -13.85
N SER A 437 6.78 36.02 -14.19
CA SER A 437 6.30 35.12 -15.25
C SER A 437 6.88 35.44 -16.63
N ILE A 438 7.06 36.72 -16.97
CA ILE A 438 7.75 37.13 -18.22
C ILE A 438 9.19 36.63 -18.22
N SER A 439 9.88 36.69 -17.08
CA SER A 439 11.26 36.22 -16.96
C SER A 439 11.38 34.70 -17.09
N LYS A 440 10.44 33.94 -16.49
CA LYS A 440 10.37 32.47 -16.62
C LYS A 440 9.99 32.02 -18.04
N PHE A 441 9.08 32.75 -18.69
CA PHE A 441 8.53 32.41 -20.01
C PHE A 441 8.71 33.55 -21.03
N PRO A 442 9.96 33.86 -21.45
CA PRO A 442 10.26 35.05 -22.25
C PRO A 442 9.63 35.06 -23.65
N ASN A 443 9.32 33.86 -24.17
CA ASN A 443 8.69 33.66 -25.48
C ASN A 443 7.15 33.75 -25.42
N GLU A 444 6.56 33.74 -24.23
CA GLU A 444 5.11 33.78 -24.08
C GLU A 444 4.60 35.23 -24.11
N ILE A 445 3.86 35.58 -25.18
CA ILE A 445 3.34 36.94 -25.39
C ILE A 445 2.22 37.28 -24.38
N TYR A 446 1.48 36.27 -23.91
CA TYR A 446 0.35 36.46 -22.99
C TYR A 446 0.71 37.33 -21.78
N PHE A 447 1.81 37.04 -21.09
CA PHE A 447 2.20 37.78 -19.88
C PHE A 447 2.56 39.24 -20.17
N LYS A 448 3.19 39.53 -21.33
CA LYS A 448 3.49 40.90 -21.77
C LYS A 448 2.23 41.71 -22.04
N ASN A 449 1.22 41.07 -22.63
CA ASN A 449 -0.07 41.71 -22.87
C ASN A 449 -0.80 42.01 -21.55
N VAL A 450 -0.85 41.04 -20.63
CA VAL A 450 -1.47 41.23 -19.30
C VAL A 450 -0.77 42.36 -18.52
N PHE A 451 0.57 42.42 -18.56
CA PHE A 451 1.31 43.52 -17.93
C PHE A 451 0.94 44.88 -18.53
N THR A 452 0.90 44.97 -19.86
CA THR A 452 0.57 46.22 -20.57
C THR A 452 -0.85 46.69 -20.27
N GLU A 453 -1.79 45.77 -20.11
CA GLU A 453 -3.16 46.08 -19.70
C GLU A 453 -3.26 46.54 -18.24
N LEU A 454 -2.44 46.00 -17.34
CA LEU A 454 -2.44 46.37 -15.92
C LEU A 454 -1.89 47.78 -15.67
N VAL A 455 -0.91 48.19 -16.47
CA VAL A 455 -0.24 49.51 -16.37
C VAL A 455 -1.02 50.64 -17.07
N LYS A 456 -1.94 50.29 -17.99
CA LYS A 456 -2.91 51.24 -18.57
C LYS A 456 -4.05 51.50 -17.60
#